data_AF-A0A6A7BW59-F1
#
_entry.id   AF-A0A6A7BW59-F1
#
_cell.length_a   1.000
_cell.length_b   1.000
_cell.length_c   1.000
_cell.angle_alpha   90.00
_cell.angle_beta   90.00
_cell.angle_gamma   90.00
#
_symmetry.space_group_name_H-M   'P 1'
#
loop_
_entity.id
_entity.type
_entity.pdbx_description
1 polymer ?
#
loop_
_entity_poly.entity_id
_entity_poly.type
_entity_poly.pdbx_seq_one_letter_code
_entity_poly.pdbx_strand_id
1 'polypeptide(L)'
;MSCHLPTRENNWLGFCPCAVKLQNGDKKGALKRRTEFQDSYSASGLTTYRCAEKGCAFQGHSSIDYVWKASVRFDQRGLQCRWAFLAKSHVKQAAVQRRQYQFQCPICILQYGHAEGRVWCGPDLFFDHVSTHRGKDVPPEVLQKLNIVADRICEESENYDLNFFPMNQDRPGSNSAASASDLSLARVPTHTSVVDKLRARKPTMDANTPVPRPGPGPHMPSFPAYGRERSDSVMEFPARQTEIPKPEVVDNAEPWSVGLSEWHVEKESAYFSPDF
;
A
#
# COMPACT_ATOMS: atom_id res chain seq x y z
N MET A 1 9.85 -11.34 -26.00
CA MET A 1 10.13 -11.60 -24.57
C MET A 1 8.82 -12.01 -23.93
N SER A 2 8.77 -13.13 -23.21
CA SER A 2 7.52 -13.60 -22.59
C SER A 2 7.24 -12.79 -21.31
N CYS A 3 6.12 -12.08 -21.27
CA CYS A 3 5.65 -11.44 -20.05
C CYS A 3 5.33 -12.50 -18.98
N HIS A 4 5.89 -12.36 -17.78
CA HIS A 4 5.64 -13.29 -16.70
C HIS A 4 4.33 -12.95 -16.00
N LEU A 5 3.31 -13.79 -16.19
CA LEU A 5 1.98 -13.53 -15.65
C LEU A 5 1.85 -14.05 -14.21
N PRO A 6 1.32 -13.24 -13.27
CA PRO A 6 0.92 -13.74 -11.97
C PRO A 6 -0.23 -14.75 -12.11
N THR A 7 -0.02 -15.98 -11.64
CA THR A 7 -1.01 -17.05 -11.64
C THR A 7 -1.13 -17.69 -10.26
N ARG A 8 -2.09 -18.59 -10.08
CA ARG A 8 -2.24 -19.27 -8.79
C ARG A 8 -1.05 -20.21 -8.51
N GLU A 9 -0.49 -20.82 -9.54
CA GLU A 9 0.59 -21.80 -9.47
C GLU A 9 1.91 -21.15 -9.02
N ASN A 10 2.15 -19.89 -9.40
CA ASN A 10 3.33 -19.12 -8.99
C ASN A 10 3.08 -18.22 -7.78
N ASN A 11 2.06 -18.54 -6.96
CA ASN A 11 1.68 -17.75 -5.79
C ASN A 11 1.48 -16.25 -6.11
N TRP A 12 0.90 -15.97 -7.28
CA TRP A 12 0.64 -14.63 -7.79
C TRP A 12 1.88 -13.74 -7.84
N LEU A 13 3.08 -14.34 -7.90
CA LEU A 13 4.37 -13.66 -7.82
C LEU A 13 4.51 -12.72 -6.60
N GLY A 14 3.76 -13.00 -5.51
CA GLY A 14 3.75 -12.19 -4.29
C GLY A 14 2.65 -11.13 -4.21
N PHE A 15 1.92 -10.86 -5.29
CA PHE A 15 0.78 -9.95 -5.27
C PHE A 15 -0.39 -10.51 -4.46
N CYS A 16 -1.26 -9.60 -3.99
CA CYS A 16 -2.57 -10.04 -3.54
C CYS A 16 -3.38 -10.61 -4.73
N PRO A 17 -4.13 -11.73 -4.58
CA PRO A 17 -4.98 -12.27 -5.65
C PRO A 17 -5.96 -11.23 -6.22
N CYS A 18 -6.49 -10.35 -5.38
CA CYS A 18 -7.38 -9.27 -5.81
C CYS A 18 -6.63 -8.15 -6.57
N ALA A 19 -5.36 -7.90 -6.26
CA ALA A 19 -4.53 -6.99 -7.05
C ALA A 19 -4.37 -7.53 -8.49
N VAL A 20 -4.10 -8.84 -8.63
CA VAL A 20 -3.99 -9.48 -9.95
C VAL A 20 -5.32 -9.44 -10.72
N LYS A 21 -6.45 -9.64 -10.04
CA LYS A 21 -7.77 -9.43 -10.67
C LYS A 21 -7.95 -8.01 -11.20
N LEU A 22 -7.50 -6.99 -10.46
CA LEU A 22 -7.51 -5.60 -10.94
C LEU A 22 -6.58 -5.39 -12.14
N GLN A 23 -5.40 -6.02 -12.15
CA GLN A 23 -4.50 -5.99 -13.32
C GLN A 23 -5.16 -6.60 -14.56
N ASN A 24 -6.07 -7.55 -14.39
CA ASN A 24 -6.85 -8.16 -15.48
C ASN A 24 -8.19 -7.44 -15.75
N GLY A 25 -8.47 -6.32 -15.08
CA GLY A 25 -9.68 -5.51 -15.29
C GLY A 25 -10.92 -5.93 -14.47
N ASP A 26 -10.84 -6.96 -13.62
CA ASP A 26 -11.96 -7.40 -12.79
C ASP A 26 -12.08 -6.54 -11.51
N LYS A 27 -12.77 -5.41 -11.63
CA LYS A 27 -13.05 -4.50 -10.50
C LYS A 27 -14.05 -5.08 -9.49
N LYS A 28 -15.08 -5.79 -9.98
CA LYS A 28 -16.19 -6.28 -9.14
C LYS A 28 -15.76 -7.42 -8.23
N GLY A 29 -14.90 -8.31 -8.71
CA GLY A 29 -14.39 -9.44 -7.94
C GLY A 29 -13.20 -9.12 -7.04
N ALA A 30 -12.57 -7.96 -7.21
CA ALA A 30 -11.35 -7.58 -6.49
C ALA A 30 -11.56 -6.66 -5.29
N LEU A 31 -12.60 -5.81 -5.32
CA LEU A 31 -12.86 -4.81 -4.29
C LEU A 31 -14.27 -4.95 -3.73
N LYS A 32 -14.40 -4.75 -2.41
CA LYS A 32 -15.68 -4.67 -1.70
C LYS A 32 -15.92 -3.25 -1.22
N ARG A 33 -17.18 -2.82 -1.26
CA ARG A 33 -17.60 -1.55 -0.68
C ARG A 33 -17.63 -1.70 0.84
N ARG A 34 -17.14 -0.69 1.55
CA ARG A 34 -17.23 -0.60 3.01
C ARG A 34 -17.65 0.80 3.39
N THR A 35 -18.74 0.92 4.12
CA THR A 35 -19.15 2.18 4.74
C THR A 35 -18.53 2.23 6.12
N GLU A 36 -17.60 3.16 6.33
CA GLU A 36 -17.04 3.42 7.65
C GLU A 36 -17.89 4.51 8.30
N PHE A 37 -18.54 4.16 9.41
CA PHE A 37 -19.17 5.13 10.29
C PHE A 37 -18.08 5.62 11.24
N GLN A 38 -17.65 6.87 11.07
CA GLN A 38 -16.73 7.49 12.00
C GLN A 38 -17.49 7.69 13.32
N ASP A 39 -16.92 7.23 14.43
CA ASP A 39 -17.60 7.18 15.71
C ASP A 39 -18.25 8.53 16.09
N SER A 40 -19.54 8.43 16.43
CA SER A 40 -20.35 9.30 17.29
C SER A 40 -21.19 10.45 16.72
N TYR A 41 -20.85 11.18 15.65
CA TYR A 41 -21.71 12.32 15.23
C TYR A 41 -21.80 12.64 13.72
N SER A 42 -21.05 11.95 12.86
CA SER A 42 -21.09 12.22 11.42
C SER A 42 -22.16 11.37 10.73
N ALA A 43 -23.31 11.97 10.43
CA ALA A 43 -24.42 11.31 9.72
C ALA A 43 -24.04 10.87 8.27
N SER A 44 -22.94 11.38 7.72
CA SER A 44 -22.42 10.98 6.41
C SER A 44 -21.36 9.88 6.54
N GLY A 45 -21.78 8.61 6.49
CA GLY A 45 -20.84 7.50 6.41
C GLY A 45 -20.04 7.54 5.10
N LEU A 46 -18.72 7.64 5.18
CA LEU A 46 -17.87 7.60 3.99
C LEU A 46 -17.81 6.15 3.48
N THR A 47 -18.28 5.94 2.24
CA THR A 47 -18.17 4.63 1.60
C THR A 47 -16.90 4.57 0.76
N THR A 48 -15.99 3.69 1.15
CA THR A 48 -14.69 3.46 0.51
C THR A 48 -14.61 2.05 -0.10
N TYR A 49 -13.56 1.78 -0.86
CA TYR A 49 -13.22 0.42 -1.29
C TYR A 49 -12.24 -0.24 -0.33
N ARG A 50 -12.44 -1.54 -0.10
CA ARG A 50 -11.48 -2.43 0.56
C ARG A 50 -11.19 -3.63 -0.33
N CYS A 51 -9.98 -4.18 -0.24
CA CYS A 51 -9.63 -5.44 -0.90
C CYS A 51 -10.62 -6.55 -0.52
N ALA A 52 -11.09 -7.32 -1.52
CA ALA A 52 -12.06 -8.39 -1.31
C ALA A 52 -11.44 -9.66 -0.70
N GLU A 53 -10.12 -9.80 -0.80
CA GLU A 53 -9.35 -10.95 -0.33
C GLU A 53 -9.41 -11.10 1.20
N LYS A 54 -9.70 -12.31 1.67
CA LYS A 54 -9.74 -12.59 3.10
C LYS A 54 -8.35 -12.42 3.72
N GLY A 55 -8.29 -11.65 4.81
CA GLY A 55 -7.04 -11.35 5.52
C GLY A 55 -6.18 -10.29 4.82
N CYS A 56 -6.67 -9.61 3.78
CA CYS A 56 -6.03 -8.41 3.27
C CYS A 56 -6.64 -7.15 3.92
N ALA A 57 -5.78 -6.26 4.37
CA ALA A 57 -6.13 -5.01 5.02
C ALA A 57 -5.95 -3.78 4.09
N PHE A 58 -5.64 -4.00 2.80
CA PHE A 58 -5.58 -2.92 1.81
C PHE A 58 -6.95 -2.26 1.62
N GLN A 59 -7.02 -0.93 1.72
CA GLN A 59 -8.23 -0.15 1.51
C GLN A 59 -7.92 1.23 0.91
N GLY A 60 -8.89 1.79 0.20
CA GLY A 60 -8.88 3.17 -0.26
C GLY A 60 -9.36 4.12 0.83
N HIS A 61 -8.92 5.38 0.74
CA HIS A 61 -9.26 6.45 1.68
C HIS A 61 -10.15 7.53 1.05
N SER A 62 -10.54 7.36 -0.21
CA SER A 62 -11.43 8.27 -0.93
C SER A 62 -12.79 7.61 -1.12
N SER A 63 -13.82 8.43 -1.36
CA SER A 63 -15.15 7.92 -1.70
C SER A 63 -15.11 7.06 -2.97
N ILE A 64 -16.03 6.11 -3.08
CA ILE A 64 -16.16 5.23 -4.25
C ILE A 64 -16.30 6.02 -5.56
N ASP A 65 -16.94 7.18 -5.53
CA ASP A 65 -17.24 7.97 -6.73
C ASP A 65 -16.00 8.69 -7.27
N TYR A 66 -15.04 9.00 -6.38
CA TYR A 66 -13.82 9.76 -6.72
C TYR A 66 -12.58 8.89 -6.83
N VAL A 67 -12.51 7.75 -6.13
CA VAL A 67 -11.30 6.92 -6.04
C VAL A 67 -10.71 6.50 -7.39
N TRP A 68 -11.55 6.33 -8.42
CA TRP A 68 -11.09 5.95 -9.76
C TRP A 68 -10.58 7.14 -10.59
N LYS A 69 -10.98 8.37 -10.23
CA LYS A 69 -10.57 9.61 -10.87
C LYS A 69 -9.42 10.29 -10.15
N ALA A 70 -9.27 10.02 -8.85
CA ALA A 70 -8.23 10.57 -8.00
C ALA A 70 -6.85 10.27 -8.62
N SER A 71 -6.16 11.35 -8.98
CA SER A 71 -4.81 11.32 -9.52
C SER A 71 -3.92 12.20 -8.65
N VAL A 72 -2.68 11.76 -8.44
CA VAL A 72 -1.66 12.55 -7.76
C VAL A 72 -0.48 12.70 -8.69
N ARG A 73 -0.04 13.95 -8.81
CA ARG A 73 1.06 14.38 -9.65
C ARG A 73 2.31 14.54 -8.80
N PHE A 74 3.42 13.96 -9.27
CA PHE A 74 4.73 14.04 -8.63
C PHE A 74 5.72 14.67 -9.62
N ASP A 75 5.73 16.00 -9.69
CA ASP A 75 6.56 16.73 -10.67
C ASP A 75 8.05 16.40 -10.55
N GLN A 76 8.58 16.34 -9.32
CA GLN A 76 9.99 16.01 -9.07
C GLN A 76 10.36 14.58 -9.50
N ARG A 77 9.39 13.65 -9.46
CA ARG A 77 9.57 12.26 -9.91
C ARG A 77 9.23 12.08 -11.40
N GLY A 78 8.65 13.10 -12.03
CA GLY A 78 8.21 13.08 -13.41
C GLY A 78 7.14 12.04 -13.70
N LEU A 79 6.17 11.88 -12.80
CA LEU A 79 5.08 10.92 -12.99
C LEU A 79 3.76 11.43 -12.38
N GLN A 80 2.66 10.89 -12.88
CA GLN A 80 1.32 11.06 -12.32
C GLN A 80 0.67 9.69 -12.15
N CYS A 81 0.05 9.45 -10.99
CA CYS A 81 -0.47 8.14 -10.63
C CYS A 81 -1.91 8.24 -10.15
N ARG A 82 -2.76 7.30 -10.58
CA ARG A 82 -4.10 7.12 -10.00
C ARG A 82 -4.09 6.06 -8.91
N TRP A 83 -5.08 6.12 -8.03
CA TRP A 83 -5.26 5.10 -6.99
C TRP A 83 -5.37 3.68 -7.57
N ALA A 84 -5.94 3.53 -8.78
CA ALA A 84 -6.04 2.25 -9.48
C ALA A 84 -4.68 1.53 -9.60
N PHE A 85 -3.59 2.27 -9.86
CA PHE A 85 -2.25 1.69 -9.95
C PHE A 85 -1.75 1.16 -8.60
N LEU A 86 -1.99 1.88 -7.50
CA LEU A 86 -1.69 1.41 -6.14
C LEU A 86 -2.49 0.15 -5.80
N ALA A 87 -3.77 0.13 -6.14
CA ALA A 87 -4.63 -1.03 -5.94
C ALA A 87 -4.19 -2.24 -6.76
N LYS A 88 -3.62 -2.04 -7.97
CA LYS A 88 -3.00 -3.11 -8.77
C LYS A 88 -1.66 -3.61 -8.21
N SER A 89 -1.02 -2.83 -7.34
CA SER A 89 0.36 -3.06 -6.88
C SER A 89 0.45 -3.62 -5.45
N HIS A 90 -0.65 -3.67 -4.70
CA HIS A 90 -0.60 -4.07 -3.29
C HIS A 90 -0.31 -5.58 -3.10
N VAL A 91 0.44 -5.88 -2.03
CA VAL A 91 0.64 -7.24 -1.56
C VAL A 91 -0.38 -7.61 -0.48
N LYS A 92 -0.57 -8.91 -0.25
CA LYS A 92 -1.45 -9.40 0.81
C LYS A 92 -0.84 -9.04 2.17
N GLN A 93 -1.56 -8.22 2.94
CA GLN A 93 -1.10 -7.71 4.24
C GLN A 93 -2.21 -7.84 5.27
N ALA A 94 -1.91 -8.47 6.42
CA ALA A 94 -2.90 -8.76 7.46
C ALA A 94 -3.22 -7.54 8.33
N ALA A 95 -2.23 -6.66 8.51
CA ALA A 95 -2.35 -5.43 9.29
C ALA A 95 -1.63 -4.29 8.56
N VAL A 96 -2.16 -3.08 8.71
CA VAL A 96 -1.56 -1.87 8.16
C VAL A 96 -1.35 -0.91 9.31
N GLN A 97 -0.10 -0.50 9.52
CA GLN A 97 0.25 0.47 10.56
C GLN A 97 0.29 1.85 9.94
N ARG A 98 -0.42 2.82 10.51
CA ARG A 98 -0.39 4.23 10.06
C ARG A 98 -0.61 4.39 8.55
N ARG A 99 -1.47 3.55 7.95
CA ARG A 99 -1.77 3.55 6.51
C ARG A 99 -0.55 3.31 5.61
N GLN A 100 0.53 2.78 6.16
CA GLN A 100 1.72 2.38 5.39
C GLN A 100 1.47 1.01 4.77
N TYR A 101 0.84 1.02 3.59
CA TYR A 101 0.58 -0.18 2.83
C TYR A 101 1.85 -0.72 2.19
N GLN A 102 1.87 -2.03 1.99
CA GLN A 102 2.95 -2.71 1.28
C GLN A 102 2.61 -2.89 -0.21
N PHE A 103 3.58 -2.59 -1.07
CA PHE A 103 3.45 -2.63 -2.52
C PHE A 103 4.59 -3.41 -3.18
N GLN A 104 4.32 -3.96 -4.37
CA GLN A 104 5.30 -4.49 -5.30
C GLN A 104 5.12 -3.82 -6.66
N CYS A 105 6.20 -3.64 -7.41
CA CYS A 105 6.16 -2.98 -8.71
C CYS A 105 5.68 -3.96 -9.79
N PRO A 106 4.49 -3.75 -10.38
CA PRO A 106 3.99 -4.63 -11.42
C PRO A 106 4.80 -4.52 -12.71
N ILE A 107 5.49 -3.39 -12.96
CA ILE A 107 6.38 -3.23 -14.12
C ILE A 107 7.56 -4.21 -14.00
N CYS A 108 8.27 -4.20 -12.87
CA CYS A 108 9.37 -5.15 -12.63
C CYS A 108 8.92 -6.61 -12.70
N ILE A 109 7.80 -6.95 -12.05
CA ILE A 109 7.32 -8.34 -12.02
C ILE A 109 6.98 -8.83 -13.42
N LEU A 110 6.23 -8.05 -14.19
CA LEU A 110 5.80 -8.46 -15.53
C LEU A 110 6.95 -8.51 -16.53
N GLN A 111 7.98 -7.67 -16.35
CA GLN A 111 9.15 -7.62 -17.23
C GLN A 111 10.19 -8.69 -16.92
N TYR A 112 10.48 -8.94 -15.63
CA TYR A 112 11.59 -9.80 -15.21
C TYR A 112 11.15 -11.11 -14.56
N GLY A 113 9.87 -11.31 -14.29
CA GLY A 113 9.32 -12.54 -13.68
C GLY A 113 9.64 -12.74 -12.21
N HIS A 114 10.46 -11.86 -11.65
CA HIS A 114 10.79 -11.83 -10.24
C HIS A 114 11.11 -10.38 -9.89
N ALA A 115 10.29 -9.72 -9.07
CA ALA A 115 10.84 -8.67 -8.22
C ALA A 115 11.65 -9.45 -7.19
N GLU A 116 12.92 -9.12 -6.97
CA GLU A 116 13.78 -9.73 -5.97
C GLU A 116 13.24 -9.56 -4.52
N GLY A 117 12.05 -10.07 -4.20
CA GLY A 117 11.41 -9.91 -2.90
C GLY A 117 11.18 -8.47 -2.45
N ARG A 118 11.39 -7.45 -3.32
CA ARG A 118 11.30 -6.05 -2.89
C ARG A 118 9.85 -5.68 -2.72
N VAL A 119 9.45 -5.59 -1.46
CA VAL A 119 8.20 -5.01 -1.02
C VAL A 119 8.53 -3.62 -0.50
N TRP A 120 7.91 -2.60 -1.08
CA TRP A 120 8.03 -1.22 -0.63
C TRP A 120 6.96 -0.96 0.42
N CYS A 121 7.38 -0.46 1.59
CA CYS A 121 6.47 -0.06 2.66
C CYS A 121 6.18 1.43 2.51
N GLY A 122 4.94 1.75 2.15
CA GLY A 122 4.49 3.12 1.92
C GLY A 122 4.52 3.55 0.46
N PRO A 123 3.65 4.50 0.08
CA PRO A 123 3.56 4.99 -1.29
C PRO A 123 4.82 5.74 -1.72
N ASP A 124 5.51 6.47 -0.83
CA ASP A 124 6.65 7.31 -1.22
C ASP A 124 7.84 6.50 -1.73
N LEU A 125 8.29 5.52 -0.94
CA LEU A 125 9.38 4.62 -1.35
C LEU A 125 9.00 3.80 -2.60
N PHE A 126 7.71 3.47 -2.72
CA PHE A 126 7.20 2.79 -3.89
C PHE A 126 7.29 3.68 -5.15
N PHE A 127 6.85 4.94 -5.08
CA PHE A 127 6.92 5.86 -6.21
C PHE A 127 8.34 6.32 -6.54
N ASP A 128 9.23 6.41 -5.56
CA ASP A 128 10.65 6.61 -5.82
C ASP A 128 11.19 5.50 -6.73
N HIS A 129 10.83 4.25 -6.45
CA HIS A 129 11.20 3.13 -7.31
C HIS A 129 10.49 3.17 -8.67
N VAL A 130 9.18 3.40 -8.71
CA VAL A 130 8.40 3.45 -9.97
C VAL A 130 8.97 4.52 -10.91
N SER A 131 9.42 5.65 -10.38
CA SER A 131 10.06 6.72 -11.16
C SER A 131 11.33 6.26 -11.89
N THR A 132 12.01 5.22 -11.41
CA THR A 132 13.17 4.65 -12.11
C THR A 132 12.83 3.96 -13.42
N HIS A 133 11.55 3.70 -13.72
CA HIS A 133 11.09 3.21 -15.02
C HIS A 133 10.89 4.32 -16.05
N ARG A 134 10.91 5.59 -15.62
CA ARG A 134 10.81 6.74 -16.51
C ARG A 134 11.95 6.70 -17.54
N GLY A 135 11.61 6.83 -18.82
CA GLY A 135 12.57 6.81 -19.94
C GLY A 135 13.18 5.44 -20.25
N LYS A 136 12.78 4.36 -19.55
CA LYS A 136 13.18 2.99 -19.91
C LYS A 136 12.23 2.40 -20.94
N ASP A 137 12.76 1.49 -21.76
CA ASP A 137 11.95 0.70 -22.68
C ASP A 137 11.12 -0.33 -21.89
N VAL A 138 9.85 0.00 -21.67
CA VAL A 138 8.86 -0.87 -21.03
C VAL A 138 8.08 -1.56 -22.14
N PRO A 139 8.02 -2.91 -22.17
CA PRO A 139 7.34 -3.63 -23.24
C PRO A 139 5.87 -3.18 -23.40
N PRO A 140 5.36 -3.07 -24.64
CA PRO A 140 4.01 -2.57 -24.90
C PRO A 140 2.91 -3.42 -24.24
N GLU A 141 3.14 -4.72 -24.08
CA GLU A 141 2.25 -5.62 -23.35
C GLU A 141 2.09 -5.20 -21.88
N VAL A 142 3.17 -4.75 -21.24
CA VAL A 142 3.17 -4.27 -19.86
C VAL A 142 2.46 -2.92 -19.77
N LEU A 143 2.75 -2.01 -20.71
CA LEU A 143 2.08 -0.70 -20.80
C LEU A 143 0.56 -0.85 -20.94
N GLN A 144 0.11 -1.69 -21.87
CA GLN A 144 -1.31 -1.94 -22.09
C GLN A 144 -1.98 -2.60 -20.88
N LYS A 145 -1.37 -3.65 -20.31
CA LYS A 145 -1.93 -4.38 -19.19
C LYS A 145 -2.09 -3.52 -17.94
N LEU A 146 -1.10 -2.67 -17.67
CA LEU A 146 -1.12 -1.79 -16.51
C LEU A 146 -1.77 -0.44 -16.76
N ASN A 147 -2.20 -0.17 -18.00
CA ASN A 147 -2.79 1.10 -18.42
C ASN A 147 -1.83 2.29 -18.18
N ILE A 148 -0.58 2.13 -18.62
CA ILE A 148 0.51 3.09 -18.46
C ILE A 148 0.69 3.89 -19.75
N VAL A 149 0.83 5.21 -19.61
CA VAL A 149 1.21 6.12 -20.71
C VAL A 149 2.61 6.65 -20.42
N ALA A 150 3.54 6.54 -21.36
CA ALA A 150 4.96 6.85 -21.13
C ALA A 150 5.57 7.87 -22.11
N ASP A 151 4.85 8.19 -23.17
CA ASP A 151 5.29 8.99 -24.31
C ASP A 151 4.82 10.46 -24.23
N ARG A 152 3.87 10.77 -23.35
CA ARG A 152 3.30 12.12 -23.20
C ARG A 152 2.70 12.35 -21.82
N ILE A 153 2.42 13.62 -21.51
CA ILE A 153 1.63 14.00 -20.34
C ILE A 153 0.14 13.79 -20.66
N CYS A 154 -0.55 13.07 -19.77
CA CYS A 154 -2.00 12.84 -19.84
C CYS A 154 -2.73 13.97 -19.12
N GLU A 155 -3.90 14.33 -19.65
CA GLU A 155 -4.88 15.14 -18.93
C GLU A 155 -5.62 14.30 -17.89
N GLU A 156 -6.14 14.94 -16.84
CA GLU A 156 -6.91 14.27 -15.78
C GLU A 156 -8.19 13.60 -16.30
N SER A 157 -8.69 14.01 -17.47
CA SER A 157 -9.87 13.46 -18.15
C SER A 157 -9.61 12.09 -18.79
N GLU A 158 -8.35 11.77 -19.10
CA GLU A 158 -7.98 10.56 -19.85
C GLU A 158 -8.05 9.29 -19.00
N ASN A 159 -8.04 8.11 -19.61
CA ASN A 159 -8.09 6.84 -18.88
C ASN A 159 -6.70 6.20 -18.76
N TYR A 160 -5.91 6.62 -17.77
CA TYR A 160 -4.62 6.01 -17.41
C TYR A 160 -4.61 5.62 -15.92
N ASP A 161 -3.73 4.70 -15.56
CA ASP A 161 -3.45 4.35 -14.16
C ASP A 161 -2.13 4.97 -13.70
N LEU A 162 -1.14 5.03 -14.58
CA LEU A 162 0.16 5.67 -14.35
C LEU A 162 0.59 6.40 -15.63
N ASN A 163 1.13 7.60 -15.48
CA ASN A 163 1.70 8.39 -16.54
C ASN A 163 3.15 8.75 -16.20
N PHE A 164 4.10 8.52 -17.11
CA PHE A 164 5.46 9.02 -17.02
C PHE A 164 5.64 10.26 -17.90
N PHE A 165 6.18 11.33 -17.33
CA PHE A 165 6.48 12.54 -18.09
C PHE A 165 7.76 12.34 -18.90
N PRO A 166 7.84 12.85 -20.15
CA PRO A 166 9.10 12.84 -20.89
C PRO A 166 10.19 13.60 -20.12
N MET A 167 11.44 13.12 -20.18
CA MET A 167 12.59 13.77 -19.50
C MET A 167 12.87 15.17 -20.05
N ASN A 168 12.49 15.46 -21.29
CA ASN A 168 12.85 16.68 -22.00
C ASN A 168 11.90 17.87 -21.74
N GLN A 169 10.99 17.77 -20.78
CA GLN A 169 10.12 18.88 -20.39
C GLN A 169 10.63 19.61 -19.13
N ASP A 170 11.95 19.71 -18.99
CA ASP A 170 12.52 20.83 -18.24
C ASP A 170 12.07 22.12 -18.94
N ARG A 171 10.98 22.70 -18.42
CA ARG A 171 10.33 23.98 -18.75
C ARG A 171 10.87 24.69 -20.00
N PRO A 172 10.07 24.86 -21.07
CA PRO A 172 10.38 25.78 -22.17
C PRO A 172 10.26 27.27 -21.75
N GLY A 173 10.83 27.66 -20.61
CA GLY A 173 10.72 29.02 -20.06
C GLY A 173 11.74 29.41 -18.98
N SER A 174 12.63 28.52 -18.54
CA SER A 174 13.79 28.95 -17.74
C SER A 174 15.02 29.00 -18.64
N ASN A 175 15.36 30.20 -19.12
CA ASN A 175 16.67 30.53 -19.69
C ASN A 175 17.77 30.45 -18.62
N SER A 176 17.96 29.29 -18.02
CA SER A 176 19.08 29.00 -17.13
C SER A 176 20.06 28.12 -17.90
N ALA A 177 21.03 28.77 -18.52
CA ALA A 177 22.23 28.11 -19.00
C ALA A 177 22.92 27.41 -17.81
N ALA A 178 22.79 26.09 -17.72
CA ALA A 178 23.62 25.23 -16.89
C ALA A 178 24.20 24.18 -17.84
N SER A 179 25.35 24.43 -18.43
CA SER A 179 26.65 24.09 -17.85
C SER A 179 26.68 22.61 -17.47
N ALA A 180 27.07 21.80 -18.45
CA ALA A 180 27.32 20.37 -18.28
C ALA A 180 28.47 20.18 -17.28
N SER A 181 28.13 19.84 -16.04
CA SER A 181 29.08 19.25 -15.09
C SER A 181 28.83 17.76 -15.03
N ASP A 182 29.72 17.05 -15.72
CA ASP A 182 29.99 15.63 -15.66
C ASP A 182 30.25 15.21 -14.21
N LEU A 183 29.22 14.66 -13.55
CA LEU A 183 29.35 14.04 -12.23
C LEU A 183 29.29 12.52 -12.38
N SER A 184 30.49 11.96 -12.44
CA SER A 184 30.77 10.54 -12.39
C SER A 184 30.11 9.88 -11.16
N LEU A 185 29.10 9.03 -11.40
CA LEU A 185 28.51 8.16 -10.40
C LEU A 185 29.48 7.04 -10.04
N ALA A 186 30.32 7.28 -9.04
CA ALA A 186 31.03 6.22 -8.34
C ALA A 186 30.01 5.26 -7.69
N ARG A 187 30.17 3.97 -8.00
CA ARG A 187 29.49 2.82 -7.40
C ARG A 187 29.35 2.99 -5.88
N VAL A 188 28.13 3.09 -5.39
CA VAL A 188 27.82 2.84 -3.98
C VAL A 188 27.65 1.33 -3.79
N PRO A 189 28.43 0.69 -2.90
CA PRO A 189 28.25 -0.72 -2.55
C PRO A 189 26.90 -0.91 -1.84
N THR A 190 26.04 -1.75 -2.40
CA THR A 190 24.85 -2.25 -1.70
C THR A 190 25.31 -3.15 -0.56
N HIS A 191 25.25 -2.64 0.67
CA HIS A 191 25.46 -3.45 1.86
C HIS A 191 24.31 -4.44 2.00
N THR A 192 24.65 -5.72 1.90
CA THR A 192 23.79 -6.87 2.11
C THR A 192 23.54 -7.09 3.61
N SER A 193 22.40 -7.71 3.91
CA SER A 193 22.21 -8.73 4.96
C SER A 193 22.46 -8.33 6.43
N VAL A 194 21.38 -7.99 7.17
CA VAL A 194 21.34 -8.12 8.64
C VAL A 194 20.11 -8.88 9.16
N VAL A 195 19.26 -9.45 8.30
CA VAL A 195 18.10 -10.26 8.76
C VAL A 195 18.25 -11.73 8.35
N ASP A 196 19.32 -12.38 8.83
CA ASP A 196 19.45 -13.85 8.75
C ASP A 196 20.24 -14.49 9.92
N LYS A 197 20.34 -13.82 11.07
CA LYS A 197 21.13 -14.30 12.23
C LYS A 197 20.33 -14.75 13.46
N LEU A 198 19.07 -15.19 13.31
CA LEU A 198 18.27 -15.71 14.44
C LEU A 198 17.68 -17.12 14.26
N ARG A 199 18.22 -17.94 13.36
CA ARG A 199 17.91 -19.38 13.32
C ARG A 199 19.16 -20.25 13.24
N ALA A 200 20.00 -20.18 14.26
CA ALA A 200 21.00 -21.20 14.52
C ALA A 200 21.30 -21.28 16.03
N ARG A 201 20.43 -21.96 16.78
CA ARG A 201 20.83 -22.63 18.02
C ARG A 201 20.28 -24.05 18.01
N LYS A 202 21.14 -24.98 17.60
CA LYS A 202 21.10 -26.39 17.98
C LYS A 202 21.50 -26.47 19.46
N PRO A 203 20.85 -27.34 20.24
CA PRO A 203 21.55 -28.14 21.23
C PRO A 203 21.61 -29.59 20.74
N THR A 204 22.84 -30.09 20.66
CA THR A 204 23.19 -31.50 20.73
C THR A 204 22.73 -32.08 22.07
N MET A 205 21.99 -33.18 22.02
CA MET A 205 21.80 -34.12 23.13
C MET A 205 21.90 -35.53 22.55
N ASP A 206 22.79 -36.31 23.16
CA ASP A 206 23.14 -37.68 22.82
C ASP A 206 22.07 -38.72 23.22
N ALA A 207 22.23 -39.89 22.60
CA ALA A 207 22.03 -41.24 23.13
C ALA A 207 20.61 -41.78 23.42
N ASN A 208 20.31 -42.86 22.68
CA ASN A 208 19.66 -44.10 23.12
C ASN A 208 18.61 -44.01 24.24
N THR A 209 17.32 -44.10 23.87
CA THR A 209 16.29 -44.62 24.78
C THR A 209 15.22 -45.38 23.97
N PRO A 210 14.87 -46.63 24.33
CA PRO A 210 13.82 -47.39 23.65
C PRO A 210 12.42 -46.88 24.03
N VAL A 211 11.55 -46.80 23.03
CA VAL A 211 10.16 -46.32 23.10
C VAL A 211 9.25 -47.35 23.78
N PRO A 212 8.48 -47.02 24.84
CA PRO A 212 7.38 -47.84 25.30
C PRO A 212 6.10 -47.54 24.51
N ARG A 213 5.32 -48.60 24.23
CA ARG A 213 4.01 -48.55 23.55
C ARG A 213 2.99 -47.72 24.35
N PRO A 214 2.08 -46.98 23.69
CA PRO A 214 0.98 -46.31 24.37
C PRO A 214 -0.10 -47.30 24.78
N GLY A 215 -0.40 -47.33 26.09
CA GLY A 215 -1.62 -47.93 26.64
C GLY A 215 -2.83 -47.00 26.48
N PRO A 216 -4.06 -47.54 26.63
CA PRO A 216 -5.30 -46.77 26.52
C PRO A 216 -5.50 -45.89 27.75
N GLY A 217 -5.53 -44.57 27.56
CA GLY A 217 -5.77 -43.59 28.62
C GLY A 217 -7.28 -43.38 28.88
N PRO A 218 -7.68 -43.07 30.14
CA PRO A 218 -9.06 -43.11 30.59
C PRO A 218 -9.80 -41.75 30.47
N HIS A 219 -11.12 -41.86 30.61
CA HIS A 219 -12.13 -40.80 30.67
C HIS A 219 -11.72 -39.56 31.51
N MET A 220 -11.92 -38.37 30.92
CA MET A 220 -11.96 -37.10 31.64
C MET A 220 -13.36 -36.87 32.24
N PRO A 221 -13.48 -36.45 33.51
CA PRO A 221 -14.73 -36.00 34.09
C PRO A 221 -15.02 -34.53 33.73
N SER A 222 -16.30 -34.26 33.50
CA SER A 222 -16.88 -32.94 33.26
C SER A 222 -16.74 -32.05 34.50
N PHE A 223 -16.25 -30.82 34.31
CA PHE A 223 -16.29 -29.78 35.34
C PHE A 223 -17.61 -29.00 35.30
N PRO A 224 -18.23 -28.69 36.45
CA PRO A 224 -19.42 -27.85 36.51
C PRO A 224 -19.05 -26.36 36.40
N ALA A 225 -19.95 -25.61 35.77
CA ALA A 225 -19.91 -24.17 35.66
C ALA A 225 -20.00 -23.51 37.05
N TYR A 226 -18.99 -22.70 37.39
CA TYR A 226 -19.03 -21.84 38.58
C TYR A 226 -19.38 -20.41 38.21
N GLY A 227 -20.20 -19.84 39.08
CA GLY A 227 -20.91 -18.58 38.93
C GLY A 227 -20.01 -17.36 38.86
N ARG A 228 -20.53 -16.38 38.13
CA ARG A 228 -19.99 -15.05 37.98
C ARG A 228 -20.59 -14.20 39.09
N GLU A 229 -19.84 -13.95 40.16
CA GLU A 229 -20.20 -12.94 41.16
C GLU A 229 -19.32 -11.69 41.02
N ARG A 230 -20.01 -10.56 41.08
CA ARG A 230 -19.52 -9.20 41.08
C ARG A 230 -18.59 -8.94 42.26
N SER A 231 -17.57 -8.13 42.03
CA SER A 231 -17.05 -7.20 43.06
C SER A 231 -16.44 -6.00 42.35
N ASP A 232 -17.18 -4.90 42.40
CA ASP A 232 -16.70 -3.56 42.09
C ASP A 232 -15.69 -3.14 43.17
N SER A 233 -14.46 -2.85 42.75
CA SER A 233 -13.44 -2.22 43.60
C SER A 233 -12.81 -1.07 42.82
N VAL A 234 -13.44 0.10 42.92
CA VAL A 234 -12.88 1.38 42.46
C VAL A 234 -11.81 1.79 43.46
N MET A 235 -10.54 1.62 43.09
CA MET A 235 -9.41 2.26 43.76
C MET A 235 -9.12 3.59 43.06
N GLU A 236 -9.45 4.70 43.69
CA GLU A 236 -9.01 6.03 43.28
C GLU A 236 -7.50 6.17 43.59
N PHE A 237 -6.70 6.35 42.55
CA PHE A 237 -5.29 6.72 42.67
C PHE A 237 -5.14 8.24 42.53
N PRO A 238 -4.41 8.92 43.43
CA PRO A 238 -4.16 10.35 43.29
C PRO A 238 -3.29 10.63 42.06
N ALA A 239 -3.78 11.55 41.22
CA ALA A 239 -3.16 11.98 39.99
C ALA A 239 -1.76 12.60 40.25
N ARG A 240 -0.71 11.89 39.83
CA ARG A 240 0.63 12.46 39.71
C ARG A 240 0.73 13.18 38.37
N GLN A 241 0.66 14.51 38.40
CA GLN A 241 0.91 15.36 37.24
C GLN A 241 2.40 15.28 36.88
N THR A 242 2.73 14.37 35.96
CA THR A 242 3.96 14.46 35.16
C THR A 242 3.59 15.17 33.87
N GLU A 243 4.06 16.41 33.73
CA GLU A 243 4.05 17.16 32.48
C GLU A 243 4.93 16.42 31.46
N ILE A 244 4.30 15.56 30.66
CA ILE A 244 4.93 14.94 29.50
C ILE A 244 4.89 16.01 28.39
N PRO A 245 6.03 16.44 27.84
CA PRO A 245 6.06 17.39 26.74
C PRO A 245 5.26 16.82 25.58
N LYS A 246 4.24 17.59 25.16
CA LYS A 246 3.34 17.27 24.06
C LYS A 246 4.19 17.02 22.80
N PRO A 247 4.25 15.78 22.26
CA PRO A 247 4.98 15.55 21.03
C PRO A 247 4.35 16.42 19.95
N GLU A 248 5.18 17.21 19.26
CA GLU A 248 4.75 17.94 18.07
C GLU A 248 4.12 16.94 17.11
N VAL A 249 2.80 17.07 16.92
CA VAL A 249 2.06 16.29 15.94
C VAL A 249 2.50 16.84 14.59
N VAL A 250 3.48 16.19 13.99
CA VAL A 250 3.81 16.41 12.58
C VAL A 250 2.62 15.88 11.79
N ASP A 251 1.78 16.81 11.35
CA ASP A 251 0.57 16.54 10.58
C ASP A 251 1.00 15.96 9.22
N ASN A 252 1.08 14.63 9.16
CA ASN A 252 1.31 13.89 7.92
C ASN A 252 0.00 13.86 7.12
N ALA A 253 -0.48 15.04 6.73
CA ALA A 253 -1.57 15.17 5.80
C ALA A 253 -1.14 14.49 4.49
N GLU A 254 -1.86 13.43 4.11
CA GLU A 254 -1.54 12.66 2.93
C GLU A 254 -1.69 13.55 1.67
N PRO A 255 -0.78 13.47 0.69
CA PRO A 255 -0.92 14.22 -0.56
C PRO A 255 -2.25 13.90 -1.30
N TRP A 256 -2.82 12.71 -1.06
CA TRP A 256 -4.13 12.30 -1.59
C TRP A 256 -5.33 13.01 -0.93
N SER A 257 -5.17 13.52 0.29
CA SER A 257 -6.21 14.28 1.01
C SER A 257 -6.19 15.77 0.70
N VAL A 258 -5.04 16.34 0.34
CA VAL A 258 -4.87 17.79 0.15
C VAL A 258 -5.67 18.32 -1.05
N GLY A 259 -5.69 17.59 -2.17
CA GLY A 259 -6.52 17.96 -3.34
C GLY A 259 -8.03 17.79 -3.12
N LEU A 260 -8.44 16.95 -2.16
CA LEU A 260 -9.86 16.76 -1.82
C LEU A 260 -10.39 17.91 -0.96
N SER A 261 -9.58 18.48 -0.06
CA SER A 261 -9.99 19.61 0.77
C SER A 261 -10.21 20.89 -0.03
N GLU A 262 -9.33 21.24 -0.97
CA GLU A 262 -9.50 22.44 -1.81
C GLU A 262 -10.71 22.31 -2.74
N TRP A 263 -10.93 21.13 -3.33
CA TRP A 263 -12.08 20.89 -4.21
C TRP A 263 -13.41 20.80 -3.45
N HIS A 264 -13.43 20.27 -2.23
CA HIS A 264 -14.62 20.33 -1.36
C HIS A 264 -15.01 21.78 -1.04
N VAL A 265 -14.04 22.67 -0.79
CA VAL A 265 -14.31 24.10 -0.58
C VAL A 265 -14.88 24.76 -1.84
N GLU A 266 -14.35 24.43 -3.01
CA GLU A 266 -14.85 24.94 -4.30
C GLU A 266 -16.26 24.42 -4.67
N LYS A 267 -16.61 23.21 -4.23
CA LYS A 267 -17.92 22.59 -4.53
C LYS A 267 -18.99 22.84 -3.47
N GLU A 268 -18.62 22.97 -2.20
CA GLU A 268 -19.54 23.43 -1.16
C GLU A 268 -20.02 24.85 -1.46
N SER A 269 -19.12 25.75 -1.89
CA SER A 269 -19.51 27.11 -2.30
C SER A 269 -20.47 27.13 -3.51
N ALA A 270 -20.35 26.18 -4.44
CA ALA A 270 -21.29 26.04 -5.55
C ALA A 270 -22.69 25.53 -5.13
N TYR A 271 -22.79 24.74 -4.05
CA TYR A 271 -24.06 24.21 -3.53
C TYR A 271 -24.82 25.21 -2.66
N PHE A 272 -24.14 26.24 -2.13
CA PHE A 272 -24.73 27.35 -1.37
C PHE A 272 -24.92 28.62 -2.20
N SER A 273 -24.69 28.56 -3.52
CA SER A 273 -25.05 29.67 -4.41
C SER A 273 -26.57 29.80 -4.49
N PRO A 274 -27.14 31.02 -4.37
CA PRO A 274 -28.58 31.26 -4.42
C PRO A 274 -29.22 30.99 -5.80
N ASP A 275 -28.43 30.62 -6.80
CA ASP A 275 -28.88 30.35 -8.17
C ASP A 275 -29.24 28.86 -8.43
N PHE A 276 -29.45 28.07 -7.38
CA PHE A 276 -29.87 26.66 -7.47
C PHE A 276 -31.16 26.37 -6.68
#